data_AF-A0A969JM68-F1
#
_entry.id   AF-A0A969JM68-F1
#
_cell.length_a   1.000
_cell.length_b   1.000
_cell.length_c   1.000
_cell.angle_alpha   90.00
_cell.angle_beta   90.00
_cell.angle_gamma   90.00
#
_symmetry.space_group_name_H-M   'P 1'
#
loop_
_entity.id
_entity.type
_entity.pdbx_description
1 polymer ?
#
loop_
_entity_poly.entity_id
_entity_poly.type
_entity_poly.pdbx_seq_one_letter_code
_entity_poly.pdbx_strand_id
1 'polypeptide(L)'
;MKTHQSFADFVTFLYMHIAHVDGHFHDNEKDAIIDKMSKLYPNEENIFERFEKAKAEYEKMDPAKMNEFIKENYKQFGSVKFAQKYKVYTDLYDIVHSDGVVDAAEESALKLLKEVIDINAQVAHSK
;
A
#
# COMPACT_ATOMS: atom_id res chain seq x y z
N MET A 1 -2.57 3.35 -14.90
CA MET A 1 -1.36 2.55 -14.82
C MET A 1 -1.66 1.30 -15.60
N LYS A 2 -0.71 0.82 -16.41
CA LYS A 2 -0.64 -0.62 -16.64
C LYS A 2 -0.42 -1.21 -15.25
N THR A 3 -1.50 -1.52 -14.55
CA THR A 3 -1.47 -2.15 -13.24
C THR A 3 -0.49 -3.33 -13.35
N HIS A 4 0.56 -3.30 -12.52
CA HIS A 4 1.52 -4.41 -12.27
C HIS A 4 2.80 -4.51 -13.13
N GLN A 5 3.64 -3.46 -13.19
CA GLN A 5 5.01 -3.64 -13.73
C GLN A 5 6.13 -3.60 -12.68
N SER A 6 5.89 -3.09 -11.46
CA SER A 6 6.90 -3.07 -10.39
C SER A 6 6.33 -3.23 -8.98
N PHE A 7 7.19 -3.63 -8.03
CA PHE A 7 6.83 -3.69 -6.61
C PHE A 7 6.52 -2.30 -6.04
N ALA A 8 7.17 -1.25 -6.53
CA ALA A 8 6.91 0.13 -6.13
C ALA A 8 5.49 0.59 -6.47
N ASP A 9 5.01 0.23 -7.67
CA ASP A 9 3.64 0.56 -8.08
C ASP A 9 2.61 -0.18 -7.23
N PHE A 10 2.91 -1.41 -6.84
CA PHE A 10 2.07 -2.16 -5.89
C PHE A 10 2.06 -1.51 -4.50
N VAL A 11 3.22 -1.07 -4.00
CA VAL A 11 3.30 -0.36 -2.71
C VAL A 11 2.53 0.96 -2.74
N THR A 12 2.62 1.72 -3.83
CA THR A 12 1.83 2.95 -4.02
C THR A 12 0.34 2.66 -3.98
N PHE A 13 -0.10 1.58 -4.62
CA PHE A 13 -1.49 1.14 -4.53
C PHE A 13 -1.90 0.82 -3.08
N LEU A 14 -1.05 0.16 -2.30
CA LEU A 14 -1.34 -0.12 -0.89
C LEU A 14 -1.47 1.16 -0.05
N TYR A 15 -0.64 2.17 -0.35
CA TYR A 15 -0.76 3.49 0.27
C TYR A 15 -2.11 4.15 -0.03
N MET A 16 -2.58 4.09 -1.29
CA MET A 16 -3.93 4.58 -1.64
C MET A 16 -5.02 3.81 -0.92
N HIS A 17 -4.85 2.48 -0.82
CA HIS A 17 -5.86 1.61 -0.24
C HIS A 17 -6.06 1.88 1.25
N ILE A 18 -4.96 2.04 2.00
CA ILE A 18 -5.07 2.23 3.44
C ILE A 18 -5.67 3.60 3.79
N ALA A 19 -5.25 4.66 3.11
CA ALA A 19 -5.71 6.03 3.35
C ALA A 19 -7.08 6.37 2.72
N HIS A 20 -7.82 5.37 2.27
CA HIS A 20 -9.18 5.55 1.73
C HIS A 20 -10.11 4.41 2.14
N VAL A 21 -9.68 3.53 3.04
CA VAL A 21 -10.52 2.40 3.44
C VAL A 21 -11.77 2.86 4.19
N ASP A 22 -11.71 4.02 4.84
CA ASP A 22 -12.79 4.74 5.49
C ASP A 22 -13.67 5.56 4.50
N GLY A 23 -13.24 5.68 3.25
CA GLY A 23 -13.89 6.44 2.18
C GLY A 23 -13.39 7.87 1.97
N HIS A 24 -12.37 8.32 2.70
CA HIS A 24 -11.85 9.68 2.61
C HIS A 24 -10.32 9.72 2.70
N PHE A 25 -9.67 10.51 1.83
CA PHE A 25 -8.24 10.80 1.99
C PHE A 25 -8.06 12.03 2.89
N HIS A 26 -7.55 11.84 4.11
CA HIS A 26 -7.23 12.94 5.00
C HIS A 26 -5.95 13.65 4.55
N ASP A 27 -5.85 14.96 4.76
CA ASP A 27 -4.72 15.74 4.24
C ASP A 27 -3.37 15.31 4.85
N ASN A 28 -3.35 14.91 6.13
CA ASN A 28 -2.14 14.40 6.79
C ASN A 28 -1.65 13.08 6.18
N GLU A 29 -2.57 12.21 5.78
CA GLU A 29 -2.24 10.94 5.14
C GLU A 29 -1.69 11.19 3.72
N LYS A 30 -2.28 12.15 2.98
CA LYS A 30 -1.76 12.55 1.67
C LYS A 30 -0.31 13.02 1.78
N ASP A 31 -0.02 13.89 2.74
CA ASP A 31 1.33 14.40 2.98
C ASP A 31 2.30 13.26 3.36
N ALA A 32 1.86 12.35 4.24
CA ALA A 32 2.63 11.16 4.61
C ALA A 32 2.91 10.27 3.40
N ILE A 33 1.91 10.04 2.55
CA ILE A 33 2.04 9.24 1.32
C ILE A 33 3.01 9.89 0.35
N ILE A 34 2.91 11.21 0.12
CA ILE A 34 3.80 11.95 -0.78
C ILE A 34 5.26 11.84 -0.30
N ASP A 35 5.52 11.99 1.00
CA ASP A 35 6.85 11.75 1.59
C ASP A 35 7.35 10.33 1.31
N LYS A 36 6.52 9.30 1.52
CA LYS A 36 6.92 7.91 1.28
C LYS A 36 7.14 7.63 -0.21
N MET A 37 6.31 8.19 -1.09
CA MET A 37 6.46 8.07 -2.54
C MET A 37 7.75 8.71 -3.04
N SER A 38 8.19 9.83 -2.47
CA SER A 38 9.48 10.46 -2.83
C SER A 38 10.67 9.52 -2.61
N LYS A 39 10.62 8.71 -1.55
CA LYS A 39 11.65 7.71 -1.23
C LYS A 39 11.53 6.46 -2.12
N LEU A 40 10.30 6.12 -2.51
CA LEU A 40 10.00 4.98 -3.36
C LEU A 40 10.40 5.22 -4.82
N TYR A 41 10.31 6.48 -5.27
CA TYR A 41 10.65 6.92 -6.62
C TYR A 41 11.67 8.07 -6.59
N PRO A 42 12.94 7.81 -6.21
CA PRO A 42 13.94 8.86 -5.98
C PRO A 42 14.32 9.67 -7.23
N ASN A 43 13.97 9.16 -8.42
CA ASN A 43 14.26 9.82 -9.71
C ASN A 43 13.01 10.42 -10.37
N GLU A 44 11.86 10.40 -9.69
CA GLU A 44 10.64 10.99 -10.23
C GLU A 44 10.68 12.51 -10.06
N GLU A 45 10.48 13.24 -11.15
CA GLU A 45 10.55 14.71 -11.16
C GLU A 45 9.35 15.34 -10.47
N ASN A 46 8.18 14.71 -10.58
CA ASN A 46 6.93 15.21 -10.01
C ASN A 46 6.16 14.11 -9.24
N ILE A 47 6.51 13.97 -7.96
CA ILE A 47 5.85 13.02 -7.05
C ILE A 47 4.36 13.33 -6.88
N PHE A 48 3.98 14.61 -6.82
CA PHE A 48 2.59 15.02 -6.64
C PHE A 48 1.72 14.58 -7.84
N GLU A 49 2.21 14.77 -9.07
CA GLU A 49 1.48 14.30 -10.25
C GLU A 49 1.35 12.77 -10.28
N ARG A 50 2.37 12.04 -9.83
CA ARG A 50 2.29 10.58 -9.68
C ARG A 50 1.26 10.18 -8.64
N PHE A 51 1.21 10.88 -7.51
CA PHE A 51 0.21 10.67 -6.46
C PHE A 51 -1.21 10.86 -7.01
N GLU A 52 -1.49 11.99 -7.66
CA GLU A 52 -2.81 12.28 -8.24
C GLU A 52 -3.23 11.23 -9.29
N LYS A 53 -2.28 10.77 -10.12
CA LYS A 53 -2.53 9.66 -11.05
C LYS A 53 -2.88 8.37 -10.33
N ALA A 54 -2.12 8.00 -9.30
CA ALA A 54 -2.37 6.78 -8.53
C ALA A 54 -3.73 6.82 -7.82
N LYS A 55 -4.07 7.97 -7.21
CA LYS A 55 -5.36 8.21 -6.57
C LYS A 55 -6.52 8.07 -7.56
N ALA A 56 -6.45 8.77 -8.70
CA ALA A 56 -7.48 8.73 -9.73
C ALA A 56 -7.66 7.33 -10.37
N GLU A 57 -6.65 6.47 -10.28
CA GLU A 57 -6.72 5.09 -10.76
C GLU A 57 -7.28 4.15 -9.71
N TYR A 58 -6.88 4.33 -8.45
CA TYR A 58 -7.44 3.62 -7.31
C TYR A 58 -8.96 3.86 -7.22
N GLU A 59 -9.42 5.10 -7.35
CA GLU A 59 -10.84 5.48 -7.31
C GLU A 59 -11.67 4.86 -8.46
N LYS A 60 -11.02 4.37 -9.53
CA LYS A 60 -11.69 3.67 -10.65
C LYS A 60 -11.79 2.16 -10.43
N MET A 61 -11.14 1.62 -9.39
CA MET A 61 -11.15 0.20 -9.12
C MET A 61 -12.48 -0.24 -8.49
N ASP A 62 -12.90 -1.45 -8.80
CA ASP A 62 -14.05 -2.09 -8.19
C ASP A 62 -13.72 -2.50 -6.74
N PRO A 63 -14.36 -1.91 -5.71
CA PRO A 63 -14.08 -2.22 -4.31
C PRO A 63 -14.25 -3.71 -3.99
N ALA A 64 -15.16 -4.41 -4.68
CA ALA A 64 -15.38 -5.84 -4.48
C ALA A 64 -14.16 -6.70 -4.87
N LYS A 65 -13.27 -6.17 -5.72
CA LYS A 65 -12.07 -6.87 -6.22
C LYS A 65 -10.80 -6.50 -5.47
N MET A 66 -10.85 -5.53 -4.57
CA MET A 66 -9.67 -4.96 -3.92
C MET A 66 -8.89 -6.01 -3.10
N ASN A 67 -9.62 -6.81 -2.30
CA ASN A 67 -9.03 -7.85 -1.47
C ASN A 67 -8.36 -8.97 -2.28
N GLU A 68 -8.98 -9.38 -3.38
CA GLU A 68 -8.42 -10.38 -4.29
C GLU A 68 -7.16 -9.84 -4.95
N PHE A 69 -7.24 -8.62 -5.49
CA PHE A 69 -6.12 -7.93 -6.11
C PHE A 69 -4.89 -7.83 -5.20
N ILE A 70 -5.08 -7.44 -3.94
CA ILE A 70 -3.98 -7.36 -2.95
C ILE A 70 -3.32 -8.72 -2.77
N LYS A 71 -4.12 -9.77 -2.57
CA LYS A 71 -3.62 -11.14 -2.33
C LYS A 71 -2.86 -11.69 -3.54
N GLU A 72 -3.37 -11.49 -4.75
CA GLU A 72 -2.74 -11.96 -5.98
C GLU A 72 -1.42 -11.25 -6.24
N ASN A 73 -1.39 -9.92 -6.09
CA ASN A 73 -0.18 -9.13 -6.30
C ASN A 73 0.91 -9.46 -5.29
N TYR A 74 0.56 -9.64 -4.01
CA TYR A 74 1.54 -10.07 -3.01
C TYR A 74 2.22 -11.39 -3.37
N LYS A 75 1.48 -12.34 -3.95
CA LYS A 75 2.04 -13.63 -4.41
C LYS A 75 3.02 -13.44 -5.57
N GLN A 76 2.71 -12.55 -6.52
CA GLN A 76 3.60 -12.24 -7.64
C GLN A 76 4.95 -11.70 -7.16
N PHE A 77 4.96 -10.94 -6.07
CA PHE A 77 6.17 -10.43 -5.41
C PHE A 77 6.71 -11.37 -4.31
N GLY A 78 6.49 -12.68 -4.45
CA GLY A 78 6.99 -13.71 -3.52
C GLY A 78 8.50 -13.65 -3.27
N SER A 79 9.29 -13.28 -4.28
CA SER A 79 10.76 -13.16 -4.22
C SER A 79 11.28 -11.91 -3.51
N VAL A 80 10.42 -10.91 -3.25
CA VAL A 80 10.79 -9.71 -2.49
C VAL A 80 11.13 -10.10 -1.06
N LYS A 81 12.25 -9.58 -0.54
CA LYS A 81 12.77 -9.92 0.79
C LYS A 81 11.76 -9.54 1.87
N PHE A 82 11.69 -10.35 2.93
CA PHE A 82 10.82 -10.08 4.08
C PHE A 82 11.02 -8.67 4.65
N ALA A 83 12.27 -8.21 4.81
CA ALA A 83 12.57 -6.87 5.31
C ALA A 83 11.95 -5.75 4.46
N GLN A 84 11.86 -5.94 3.14
CA GLN A 84 11.21 -4.97 2.25
C GLN A 84 9.68 -5.01 2.43
N LYS A 85 9.09 -6.19 2.57
CA LYS A 85 7.64 -6.35 2.85
C LYS A 85 7.26 -5.78 4.22
N TYR A 86 8.11 -5.99 5.22
CA TYR A 86 7.91 -5.45 6.56
C TYR A 86 8.03 -3.92 6.59
N LYS A 87 8.97 -3.34 5.84
CA LYS A 87 9.04 -1.89 5.65
C LYS A 87 7.72 -1.33 5.08
N VAL A 88 7.13 -2.00 4.10
CA VAL A 88 5.83 -1.59 3.54
C VAL A 88 4.76 -1.58 4.63
N TYR A 89 4.71 -2.59 5.49
CA TYR A 89 3.80 -2.60 6.64
C TYR A 89 4.04 -1.41 7.58
N THR A 90 5.29 -1.10 7.91
CA THR A 90 5.63 0.07 8.73
C THR A 90 5.21 1.37 8.06
N ASP A 91 5.44 1.53 6.75
CA ASP A 91 5.03 2.73 6.03
C ASP A 91 3.49 2.91 6.07
N LEU A 92 2.72 1.82 5.93
CA LEU A 92 1.26 1.86 6.01
C LEU A 92 0.78 2.21 7.43
N TYR A 93 1.44 1.67 8.44
CA TYR A 93 1.18 2.01 9.84
C TYR A 93 1.41 3.50 10.09
N ASP A 94 2.52 4.06 9.60
CA ASP A 94 2.84 5.47 9.74
C ASP A 94 1.82 6.38 9.04
N ILE A 95 1.27 5.95 7.90
CA ILE A 95 0.28 6.72 7.12
C ILE A 95 -1.01 6.90 7.93
N VAL A 96 -1.62 5.82 8.40
CA VAL A 96 -2.90 5.91 9.13
C VAL A 96 -2.74 6.53 10.52
N HIS A 97 -1.55 6.46 11.12
CA HIS A 97 -1.30 7.12 12.41
C HIS A 97 -0.86 8.59 12.25
N SER A 98 -0.91 9.16 11.04
CA SER A 98 -0.37 10.50 10.76
C SER A 98 -1.12 11.62 11.49
N ASP A 99 -2.41 11.43 11.80
CA ASP A 99 -3.26 12.39 12.51
C ASP A 99 -3.50 12.01 14.00
N GLY A 100 -3.01 10.84 14.43
CA GLY A 100 -3.16 10.31 15.78
C GLY A 100 -4.49 9.61 16.08
N VAL A 101 -5.38 9.44 15.09
CA VAL A 101 -6.66 8.75 15.24
C VAL A 101 -6.77 7.66 14.17
N VAL A 102 -6.79 6.40 14.61
CA VAL A 102 -6.97 5.27 13.69
C VAL A 102 -8.36 4.70 13.87
N ASP A 103 -9.07 4.53 12.76
CA ASP A 103 -10.40 3.95 12.74
C ASP A 103 -10.40 2.41 12.64
N ALA A 104 -11.56 1.80 12.85
CA ALA A 104 -11.70 0.34 12.82
C ALA A 104 -11.48 -0.25 11.41
N ALA A 105 -11.73 0.51 10.34
CA ALA A 105 -11.54 0.06 8.96
C ALA A 105 -10.05 0.02 8.60
N GLU A 106 -9.29 1.04 9.00
CA GLU A 106 -7.84 1.15 8.89
C GLU A 106 -7.13 0.05 9.69
N GLU A 107 -7.53 -0.17 10.95
CA GLU A 107 -6.98 -1.23 11.78
C GLU A 107 -7.22 -2.61 11.15
N SER A 108 -8.43 -2.84 10.62
CA SER A 108 -8.79 -4.07 9.92
C SER A 108 -7.95 -4.28 8.65
N ALA A 109 -7.73 -3.23 7.86
CA ALA A 109 -6.93 -3.29 6.65
C ALA A 109 -5.44 -3.54 6.95
N LEU A 110 -4.88 -2.88 7.97
CA LEU A 110 -3.53 -3.16 8.47
C LEU A 110 -3.37 -4.62 8.91
N LYS A 111 -4.36 -5.16 9.63
CA LYS A 111 -4.35 -6.55 10.08
C LYS A 111 -4.36 -7.52 8.91
N LEU A 112 -5.22 -7.28 7.90
CA LEU A 112 -5.28 -8.11 6.70
C LEU A 112 -3.95 -8.09 5.95
N LEU A 113 -3.29 -6.94 5.84
CA LEU A 113 -1.98 -6.84 5.18
C LEU A 113 -0.89 -7.57 5.96
N LYS A 114 -0.91 -7.50 7.29
CA LYS A 114 0.00 -8.27 8.15
C LYS A 114 -0.17 -9.77 7.94
N GLU A 115 -1.42 -10.26 7.92
CA GLU A 115 -1.72 -11.68 7.66
C GLU A 115 -1.20 -12.13 6.29
N VAL A 116 -1.37 -11.30 5.24
CA VAL A 116 -0.85 -11.59 3.90
C VAL A 116 0.68 -11.66 3.88
N ILE A 117 1.38 -10.79 4.62
CA ILE A 117 2.83 -10.81 4.75
C ILE A 117 3.29 -12.09 5.49
N ASP A 118 2.65 -12.41 6.61
CA ASP A 118 3.01 -13.53 7.49
C ASP A 118 2.80 -14.89 6.83
N ILE A 119 1.69 -15.09 6.11
CA ILE A 119 1.42 -16.33 5.35
C ILE A 119 2.53 -16.60 4.34
N ASN A 120 2.96 -15.57 3.62
CA ASN A 120 4.02 -15.70 2.62
C ASN A 120 5.39 -15.98 3.25
N ALA A 121 5.65 -15.46 4.45
CA ALA A 121 6.87 -15.77 5.18
C ALA A 121 6.93 -17.26 5.57
N GLN A 122 5.82 -17.82 6.07
CA GLN A 122 5.75 -19.24 6.45
C GLN A 122 5.95 -20.18 5.25
N VAL A 123 5.35 -19.85 4.10
CA VAL A 123 5.53 -20.62 2.85
C VAL A 123 6.97 -20.59 2.33
N ALA A 124 7.68 -19.47 2.49
CA ALA A 124 9.08 -19.35 2.08
C ALA A 124 10.05 -20.17 2.97
N HIS A 125 9.70 -20.38 4.24
CA HIS A 125 10.49 -21.20 5.17
C HIS A 125 10.17 -22.70 5.11
N SER A 126 9.11 -23.09 4.40
CA SER A 126 8.64 -24.49 4.30
C SER A 126 9.07 -25.19 3.00
N LYS A 127 9.92 -24.56 2.20
CA LYS A 127 10.53 -25.09 0.96
C LYS A 127 12.04 -25.18 1.14
#